data_AF-A0A538QXE5-F1
#
_entry.id   AF-A0A538QXE5-F1
#
_cell.length_a   1.000
_cell.length_b   1.000
_cell.length_c   1.000
_cell.angle_alpha   90.00
_cell.angle_beta   90.00
_cell.angle_gamma   90.00
#
_symmetry.space_group_name_H-M   'P 1'
#
loop_
_entity.id
_entity.type
_entity.pdbx_description
1 polymer ?
#
loop_
_entity_poly.entity_id
_entity_poly.type
_entity_poly.pdbx_seq_one_letter_code
_entity_poly.pdbx_strand_id
1 'polypeptide(L)'
;MGAPPGARRGSASRDRPGDLAVDQRVDLVEHLERQRAPLRRVLLGCQLVGNTLLLPAHTSPRSRAFRTGGPSLTLVKVVSGSMKVTLLGHASVLVEMKAATCLMDPVFHDPFEDTAVVSCPRRTIKLDALPAIDLLVISHVHLDHFDIPSLAFIARKSRSCDVVCPKDHTMVYVLEQLGFTKIHPEAPHKHFKLRGYELLTTHSNVTNVTEIGMVFKDASGTFWNQVDTVISADTAAGTLKQAGPIDLLFAMYASQNFDFFASRGTSFPHQMHAMNLNNVMAIRPRLTVPGSAGFRFAGTGMEWCNAFLFPMSRERFVADLARVAPDLETRIANPGDVFEIKSGEVRHHVAASPIARTLEDDTRLLRFDPTAPIPPLQDPNPGKLSMQELRASVEDCLTGFIRFARTAYTAADPVCDEYRRLRATYAVGVVFDGSPERWVHLTFGPGAVEVTETEGDCAPADAGHRIVASALTAWAARKKSYFYLRAFSRQWNLLHAISVEAGRAAVEPKQPQDLLAYYLLRKAPGAELAFKLWLDHQLAPYAGQA
;
A
#
# COMPACT_ATOMS: atom_id res chain seq x y z
N MET A 1 29.47 -54.49 14.52
CA MET A 1 28.82 -53.83 15.67
C MET A 1 29.35 -52.41 15.71
N GLY A 2 28.62 -51.32 15.52
CA GLY A 2 27.22 -50.99 15.29
C GLY A 2 27.14 -49.48 15.51
N ALA A 3 26.88 -48.69 14.46
CA ALA A 3 26.32 -47.33 14.60
C ALA A 3 24.80 -47.48 14.88
N PRO A 4 23.99 -46.45 15.29
CA PRO A 4 24.16 -44.99 15.18
C PRO A 4 23.49 -44.21 16.39
N PRO A 5 22.79 -43.05 16.26
CA PRO A 5 23.11 -41.70 15.73
C PRO A 5 22.80 -40.55 16.73
N GLY A 6 23.12 -39.29 16.36
CA GLY A 6 22.53 -38.11 17.03
C GLY A 6 23.02 -36.75 16.54
N ALA A 7 22.58 -36.35 15.34
CA ALA A 7 22.84 -35.05 14.74
C ALA A 7 22.38 -33.86 15.62
N ARG A 8 23.30 -32.94 15.95
CA ARG A 8 22.93 -31.59 16.42
C ARG A 8 22.51 -30.76 15.22
N ARG A 9 21.19 -30.59 15.05
CA ARG A 9 20.63 -29.52 14.21
C ARG A 9 20.90 -28.19 14.91
N GLY A 10 21.59 -27.29 14.22
CA GLY A 10 21.65 -25.88 14.60
C GLY A 10 20.24 -25.28 14.55
N SER A 11 19.83 -24.66 15.65
CA SER A 11 18.65 -23.81 15.70
C SER A 11 18.94 -22.55 14.89
N ALA A 12 18.54 -22.54 13.63
CA ALA A 12 18.41 -21.32 12.86
C ALA A 12 17.35 -20.46 13.55
N SER A 13 17.75 -19.32 14.13
CA SER A 13 16.83 -18.28 14.54
C SER A 13 16.06 -17.84 13.30
N ARG A 14 14.75 -18.08 13.30
CA ARG A 14 13.84 -17.53 12.30
C ARG A 14 13.47 -16.12 12.71
N ASP A 15 14.44 -15.21 12.63
CA ASP A 15 14.17 -13.77 12.66
C ASP A 15 13.63 -13.41 11.27
N ARG A 16 12.29 -13.41 11.16
CA ARG A 16 11.57 -12.97 9.96
C ARG A 16 11.64 -11.44 9.88
N PRO A 17 11.99 -10.85 8.75
CA PRO A 17 11.82 -9.42 8.55
C PRO A 17 10.35 -9.09 8.25
N GLY A 18 9.77 -8.17 9.03
CA GLY A 18 8.65 -7.33 8.59
C GLY A 18 7.22 -7.81 8.85
N ASP A 19 6.88 -8.19 10.09
CA ASP A 19 5.47 -8.19 10.52
C ASP A 19 5.03 -6.74 10.86
N LEU A 20 4.62 -6.01 9.82
CA LEU A 20 3.75 -4.84 9.96
C LEU A 20 2.33 -5.36 10.16
N ALA A 21 1.94 -5.53 11.43
CA ALA A 21 0.57 -5.82 11.81
C ALA A 21 -0.34 -4.62 11.49
N VAL A 22 -0.91 -4.61 10.29
CA VAL A 22 -2.25 -4.08 10.04
C VAL A 22 -3.01 -5.20 9.34
N ASP A 23 -3.70 -6.00 10.15
CA ASP A 23 -4.49 -7.15 9.72
C ASP A 23 -5.72 -6.68 8.91
N GLN A 24 -5.53 -6.22 7.68
CA GLN A 24 -6.60 -5.87 6.75
C GLN A 24 -7.13 -7.15 6.10
N ARG A 25 -8.23 -7.68 6.66
CA ARG A 25 -9.30 -8.54 6.08
C ARG A 25 -9.77 -9.40 7.24
N VAL A 26 -10.99 -9.24 7.72
CA VAL A 26 -12.20 -9.92 7.23
C VAL A 26 -13.42 -9.13 7.77
N ASP A 27 -14.59 -9.31 7.14
CA ASP A 27 -15.95 -8.98 7.63
C ASP A 27 -16.71 -7.72 7.19
N LEU A 28 -16.17 -6.72 6.48
CA LEU A 28 -17.07 -5.62 6.07
C LEU A 28 -17.97 -6.00 4.88
N VAL A 29 -17.43 -6.65 3.84
CA VAL A 29 -18.23 -7.07 2.69
C VAL A 29 -19.11 -8.27 3.02
N GLU A 30 -18.66 -9.19 3.88
CA GLU A 30 -19.51 -10.29 4.34
C GLU A 30 -20.68 -9.77 5.22
N HIS A 31 -20.46 -8.71 5.99
CA HIS A 31 -21.52 -8.00 6.72
C HIS A 31 -22.45 -7.19 5.79
N LEU A 32 -21.91 -6.49 4.79
CA LEU A 32 -22.68 -5.72 3.80
C LEU A 32 -23.44 -6.63 2.80
N GLU A 33 -22.92 -7.82 2.48
CA GLU A 33 -23.60 -8.86 1.71
C GLU A 33 -24.68 -9.55 2.55
N ARG A 34 -24.45 -9.82 3.84
CA ARG A 34 -25.50 -10.26 4.77
C ARG A 34 -26.62 -9.23 4.95
N GLN A 35 -26.33 -7.94 4.76
CA GLN A 35 -27.33 -6.87 4.78
C GLN A 35 -27.94 -6.55 3.40
N ARG A 36 -27.54 -7.23 2.31
CA ARG A 36 -28.11 -7.03 0.97
C ARG A 36 -28.95 -8.23 0.51
N ALA A 37 -30.26 -8.08 0.64
CA ALA A 37 -31.25 -8.70 -0.24
C ALA A 37 -32.46 -7.76 -0.43
N PRO A 38 -33.09 -7.66 -1.61
CA PRO A 38 -32.51 -7.36 -2.93
C PRO A 38 -33.23 -6.17 -3.62
N LEU A 39 -32.50 -5.20 -4.17
CA LEU A 39 -33.02 -4.24 -5.16
C LEU A 39 -33.11 -4.87 -6.57
N ARG A 40 -33.76 -6.03 -6.66
CA ARG A 40 -34.21 -6.63 -7.93
C ARG A 40 -35.72 -6.49 -8.02
N ARG A 41 -36.18 -5.39 -8.62
CA ARG A 41 -37.38 -5.23 -9.49
C ARG A 41 -38.03 -3.86 -9.31
N VAL A 42 -37.59 -2.92 -10.14
CA VAL A 42 -38.56 -2.24 -11.01
C VAL A 42 -38.93 -3.27 -12.10
N LEU A 43 -40.23 -3.47 -12.32
CA LEU A 43 -40.89 -4.43 -13.24
C LEU A 43 -41.09 -5.87 -12.72
N LEU A 44 -42.21 -6.08 -12.02
CA LEU A 44 -43.37 -6.84 -12.54
C LEU A 44 -44.45 -6.89 -11.46
N GLY A 45 -45.62 -6.33 -11.77
CA GLY A 45 -46.83 -6.51 -10.98
C GLY A 45 -47.34 -7.96 -11.01
N CYS A 46 -48.37 -8.16 -10.17
CA CYS A 46 -49.19 -9.36 -9.97
C CYS A 46 -48.91 -10.16 -8.69
N GLN A 47 -50.03 -10.60 -8.11
CA GLN A 47 -50.30 -10.90 -6.71
C GLN A 47 -49.75 -12.25 -6.21
N LEU A 48 -49.59 -12.32 -4.89
CA LEU A 48 -49.51 -13.55 -4.10
C LEU A 48 -50.82 -14.35 -4.15
N VAL A 49 -50.75 -15.66 -4.39
CA VAL A 49 -51.63 -16.66 -3.75
C VAL A 49 -50.90 -18.03 -3.65
N GLY A 50 -50.82 -18.60 -2.44
CA GLY A 50 -50.93 -20.05 -2.24
C GLY A 50 -49.67 -20.83 -1.80
N ASN A 51 -49.71 -21.31 -0.54
CA ASN A 51 -48.78 -22.28 0.08
C ASN A 51 -48.98 -23.71 -0.45
N THR A 52 -47.89 -24.47 -0.66
CA THR A 52 -47.59 -25.80 -0.06
C THR A 52 -46.48 -26.53 -0.82
N LEU A 53 -45.61 -27.20 -0.05
CA LEU A 53 -44.41 -27.97 -0.40
C LEU A 53 -44.73 -29.30 -1.13
N LEU A 54 -43.88 -29.72 -2.07
CA LEU A 54 -43.63 -31.15 -2.42
C LEU A 54 -42.37 -31.26 -3.31
N LEU A 55 -41.37 -32.03 -2.86
CA LEU A 55 -40.29 -32.60 -3.71
C LEU A 55 -40.85 -33.83 -4.45
N PRO A 56 -40.42 -34.11 -5.69
CA PRO A 56 -39.44 -35.20 -5.85
C PRO A 56 -38.43 -35.10 -7.01
N ALA A 57 -37.31 -35.80 -6.76
CA ALA A 57 -36.33 -36.49 -7.60
C ALA A 57 -36.22 -36.31 -9.14
N HIS A 58 -34.95 -36.16 -9.54
CA HIS A 58 -34.25 -36.70 -10.72
C HIS A 58 -34.91 -36.66 -12.11
N THR A 59 -34.29 -35.90 -13.01
CA THR A 59 -33.79 -36.41 -14.31
C THR A 59 -32.67 -35.48 -14.84
N SER A 60 -31.50 -36.04 -15.13
CA SER A 60 -30.60 -35.49 -16.17
C SER A 60 -31.19 -35.86 -17.54
N PRO A 61 -30.98 -35.11 -18.66
CA PRO A 61 -29.65 -35.01 -19.24
C PRO A 61 -29.36 -33.79 -20.16
N ARG A 62 -28.12 -33.77 -20.65
CA ARG A 62 -27.57 -33.12 -21.87
C ARG A 62 -26.92 -31.74 -21.75
N SER A 63 -25.59 -31.85 -21.77
CA SER A 63 -24.62 -30.91 -22.32
C SER A 63 -25.10 -30.22 -23.61
N ARG A 64 -24.95 -28.89 -23.66
CA ARG A 64 -24.92 -28.11 -24.90
C ARG A 64 -23.65 -27.28 -24.94
N ALA A 65 -22.90 -27.51 -26.02
CA ALA A 65 -21.62 -26.93 -26.35
C ALA A 65 -21.65 -25.40 -26.48
N PHE A 66 -20.53 -24.79 -26.11
CA PHE A 66 -20.20 -23.39 -26.37
C PHE A 66 -20.29 -23.09 -27.88
N ARG A 67 -21.12 -22.11 -28.24
CA ARG A 67 -21.08 -21.47 -29.56
C ARG A 67 -20.04 -20.35 -29.54
N THR A 68 -19.06 -20.47 -30.43
CA THR A 68 -18.13 -19.41 -30.83
C THR A 68 -18.88 -18.40 -31.71
N GLY A 69 -19.16 -17.21 -31.15
CA GLY A 69 -19.66 -16.06 -31.89
C GLY A 69 -18.75 -14.88 -31.59
N GLY A 70 -17.87 -14.52 -32.53
CA GLY A 70 -16.92 -13.44 -32.38
C GLY A 70 -17.55 -12.05 -32.53
N PRO A 71 -16.99 -11.00 -31.91
CA PRO A 71 -17.22 -9.63 -32.31
C PRO A 71 -16.23 -9.21 -33.39
N SER A 72 -16.75 -8.46 -34.37
CA SER A 72 -16.02 -7.82 -35.46
C SER A 72 -14.87 -6.95 -34.91
N LEU A 73 -13.65 -7.31 -35.31
CA LEU A 73 -12.42 -6.63 -34.95
C LEU A 73 -12.31 -5.31 -35.73
N THR A 74 -12.33 -4.20 -35.00
CA THR A 74 -11.87 -2.90 -35.48
C THR A 74 -10.41 -3.02 -35.95
N LEU A 75 -10.12 -2.38 -37.08
CA LEU A 75 -8.87 -2.41 -37.83
C LEU A 75 -7.62 -2.28 -36.92
N VAL A 76 -6.87 -3.36 -36.74
CA VAL A 76 -5.56 -3.33 -36.06
C VAL A 76 -4.59 -2.60 -36.97
N LYS A 77 -4.16 -1.40 -36.57
CA LYS A 77 -3.06 -0.68 -37.22
C LYS A 77 -1.77 -1.46 -36.92
N VAL A 78 -1.36 -2.36 -37.81
CA VAL A 78 -0.07 -3.04 -37.71
C VAL A 78 1.02 -2.03 -38.10
N VAL A 79 1.43 -1.19 -37.16
CA VAL A 79 2.63 -0.35 -37.31
C VAL A 79 3.84 -1.20 -36.95
N SER A 80 4.86 -1.27 -37.80
CA SER A 80 6.19 -1.72 -37.36
C SER A 80 6.69 -0.75 -36.28
N GLY A 81 6.77 -1.18 -35.03
CA GLY A 81 7.14 -0.30 -33.91
C GLY A 81 7.83 -1.07 -32.78
N SER A 82 8.64 -0.35 -32.03
CA SER A 82 9.22 -0.74 -30.74
C SER A 82 8.19 -0.58 -29.62
N MET A 83 8.36 -1.30 -28.52
CA MET A 83 7.67 -0.97 -27.26
C MET A 83 8.35 0.27 -26.66
N LYS A 84 7.56 1.22 -26.16
CA LYS A 84 8.07 2.38 -25.41
C LYS A 84 7.57 2.34 -23.98
N VAL A 85 8.46 2.53 -23.03
CA VAL A 85 8.18 2.62 -21.60
C VAL A 85 8.56 4.01 -21.12
N THR A 86 7.59 4.83 -20.78
CA THR A 86 7.79 6.19 -20.30
C THR A 86 7.56 6.24 -18.79
N LEU A 87 8.58 6.67 -18.04
CA LEU A 87 8.43 6.95 -16.61
C LEU A 87 7.73 8.30 -16.43
N LEU A 88 6.52 8.30 -15.88
CA LEU A 88 5.78 9.54 -15.58
C LEU A 88 6.12 10.08 -14.19
N GLY A 89 6.65 9.24 -13.29
CA GLY A 89 7.12 9.60 -11.96
C GLY A 89 6.62 8.65 -10.89
N HIS A 90 7.37 8.51 -9.80
CA HIS A 90 7.14 7.48 -8.78
C HIS A 90 6.94 6.09 -9.42
N ALA A 91 5.73 5.51 -9.34
CA ALA A 91 5.36 4.22 -9.92
C ALA A 91 4.56 4.35 -11.24
N SER A 92 4.21 5.57 -11.64
CA SER A 92 3.40 5.82 -12.84
C SER A 92 4.21 5.58 -14.11
N VAL A 93 3.78 4.61 -14.91
CA VAL A 93 4.46 4.22 -16.15
C VAL A 93 3.45 4.11 -17.29
N LEU A 94 3.79 4.71 -18.44
CA LEU A 94 3.06 4.53 -19.69
C LEU A 94 3.83 3.55 -20.58
N VAL A 95 3.20 2.45 -20.96
CA VAL A 95 3.76 1.41 -21.83
C VAL A 95 3.00 1.40 -23.15
N GLU A 96 3.62 1.88 -24.21
CA GLU A 96 3.09 1.84 -25.56
C GLU A 96 3.63 0.60 -26.26
N MET A 97 2.79 -0.44 -26.37
CA MET A 97 3.05 -1.62 -27.20
C MET A 97 2.44 -1.41 -28.57
N LYS A 98 2.83 -2.25 -29.55
CA LYS A 98 2.29 -2.16 -30.91
C LYS A 98 0.76 -2.25 -30.99
N ALA A 99 0.15 -3.02 -30.10
CA ALA A 99 -1.26 -3.35 -30.13
C ALA A 99 -2.09 -2.71 -29.00
N ALA A 100 -1.46 -2.06 -28.02
CA ALA A 100 -2.15 -1.47 -26.88
C ALA A 100 -1.29 -0.39 -26.21
N THR A 101 -1.96 0.66 -25.73
CA THR A 101 -1.40 1.67 -24.83
C THR A 101 -1.82 1.35 -23.40
N CYS A 102 -0.87 1.01 -22.55
CA CYS A 102 -1.09 0.67 -21.16
C CYS A 102 -0.60 1.78 -20.23
N LEU A 103 -1.38 2.10 -19.21
CA LEU A 103 -0.99 2.98 -18.11
C LEU A 103 -1.02 2.18 -16.81
N MET A 104 0.06 2.27 -16.03
CA MET A 104 0.17 1.59 -14.74
C MET A 104 0.35 2.60 -13.61
N ASP A 105 -0.37 2.39 -12.51
CA ASP A 105 -0.30 3.14 -11.24
C ASP A 105 -0.28 4.67 -11.43
N PRO A 106 -1.31 5.27 -12.07
CA PRO A 106 -1.27 6.67 -12.43
C PRO A 106 -1.43 7.61 -11.22
N VAL A 107 -0.45 8.48 -11.03
CA VAL A 107 -0.46 9.63 -10.12
C VAL A 107 -0.01 10.86 -10.90
N PHE A 108 -0.91 11.80 -11.12
CA PHE A 108 -0.68 12.94 -12.01
C PHE A 108 -0.46 14.27 -11.33
N HIS A 109 -0.78 14.38 -10.04
CA HIS A 109 -0.69 15.63 -9.30
C HIS A 109 0.24 15.52 -8.10
N ASP A 110 0.74 16.69 -7.70
CA ASP A 110 1.40 16.91 -6.42
C ASP A 110 0.62 17.99 -5.66
N PRO A 111 0.48 17.89 -4.32
CA PRO A 111 0.81 16.71 -3.51
C PRO A 111 -0.19 15.57 -3.70
N PHE A 112 0.18 14.35 -3.31
CA PHE A 112 -0.67 13.16 -3.25
C PHE A 112 -0.51 12.46 -1.88
N GLU A 113 -1.04 11.23 -1.73
CA GLU A 113 -1.02 10.47 -0.46
C GLU A 113 -1.65 11.28 0.70
N ASP A 114 -2.91 11.69 0.54
CA ASP A 114 -3.60 12.60 1.48
C ASP A 114 -2.81 13.90 1.74
N THR A 115 -2.19 14.45 0.70
CA THR A 115 -1.36 15.66 0.72
C THR A 115 -0.10 15.55 1.57
N ALA A 116 0.37 14.33 1.89
CA ALA A 116 1.55 14.11 2.70
C ALA A 116 2.85 14.17 1.89
N VAL A 117 2.78 13.87 0.58
CA VAL A 117 3.96 13.70 -0.26
C VAL A 117 3.84 14.44 -1.58
N VAL A 118 4.99 14.70 -2.20
CA VAL A 118 5.13 15.19 -3.56
C VAL A 118 6.11 14.29 -4.32
N SER A 119 6.02 14.30 -5.64
CA SER A 119 6.92 13.58 -6.53
C SER A 119 8.36 14.07 -6.35
N CYS A 120 9.30 13.13 -6.33
CA CYS A 120 10.73 13.39 -6.23
C CYS A 120 11.49 12.41 -7.14
N PRO A 121 12.13 12.85 -8.24
CA PRO A 121 12.31 14.24 -8.70
C PRO A 121 11.00 15.01 -8.93
N ARG A 122 11.03 16.31 -8.65
CA ARG A 122 9.93 17.21 -8.95
C ARG A 122 9.65 17.25 -10.45
N ARG A 123 8.39 17.13 -10.83
CA ARG A 123 7.96 16.96 -12.23
C ARG A 123 6.72 17.75 -12.57
N THR A 124 6.37 17.75 -13.85
CA THR A 124 5.06 18.17 -14.35
C THR A 124 4.52 17.12 -15.31
N ILE A 125 3.20 16.97 -15.36
CA ILE A 125 2.48 16.10 -16.30
C ILE A 125 1.55 16.95 -17.18
N LYS A 126 1.65 16.77 -18.49
CA LYS A 126 0.73 17.35 -19.49
C LYS A 126 -0.37 16.36 -19.80
N LEU A 127 -1.46 16.44 -19.04
CA LEU A 127 -2.62 15.53 -19.16
C LEU A 127 -3.25 15.51 -20.56
N ASP A 128 -3.23 16.65 -21.26
CA ASP A 128 -3.74 16.76 -22.63
C ASP A 128 -2.91 15.97 -23.64
N ALA A 129 -1.60 15.79 -23.37
CA ALA A 129 -0.70 15.01 -24.20
C ALA A 129 -0.80 13.49 -23.93
N LEU A 130 -1.53 13.07 -22.87
CA LEU A 130 -1.74 11.66 -22.59
C LEU A 130 -2.56 11.03 -23.74
N PRO A 131 -2.12 9.90 -24.32
CA PRO A 131 -2.90 9.19 -25.34
C PRO A 131 -4.18 8.59 -24.75
N ALA A 132 -5.03 8.04 -25.62
CA ALA A 132 -6.11 7.15 -25.17
C ALA A 132 -5.49 5.90 -24.53
N ILE A 133 -6.07 5.44 -23.43
CA ILE A 133 -5.58 4.28 -22.70
C ILE A 133 -6.44 3.07 -23.07
N ASP A 134 -5.81 2.00 -23.53
CA ASP A 134 -6.48 0.73 -23.85
C ASP A 134 -6.55 -0.17 -22.61
N LEU A 135 -5.52 -0.11 -21.77
CA LEU A 135 -5.35 -0.92 -20.56
C LEU A 135 -4.87 -0.06 -19.40
N LEU A 136 -5.60 -0.09 -18.29
CA LEU A 136 -5.17 0.44 -17.01
C LEU A 136 -4.73 -0.71 -16.11
N VAL A 137 -3.54 -0.63 -15.51
CA VAL A 137 -3.06 -1.57 -14.52
C VAL A 137 -2.92 -0.84 -13.19
N ILE A 138 -3.42 -1.45 -12.12
CA ILE A 138 -3.20 -0.99 -10.75
C ILE A 138 -2.52 -2.12 -10.00
N SER A 139 -1.39 -1.85 -9.36
CA SER A 139 -0.60 -2.84 -8.63
C SER A 139 -1.22 -3.21 -7.28
N HIS A 140 -1.68 -2.21 -6.51
CA HIS A 140 -2.30 -2.38 -5.20
C HIS A 140 -3.02 -1.11 -4.72
N VAL A 141 -3.54 -1.12 -3.49
CA VAL A 141 -4.53 -0.14 -2.98
C VAL A 141 -3.93 1.07 -2.25
N HIS A 142 -2.61 1.14 -2.05
CA HIS A 142 -2.00 2.33 -1.45
C HIS A 142 -2.16 3.54 -2.37
N LEU A 143 -2.33 4.74 -1.80
CA LEU A 143 -2.75 5.92 -2.57
C LEU A 143 -1.68 6.44 -3.53
N ASP A 144 -0.41 6.08 -3.32
CA ASP A 144 0.71 6.37 -4.20
C ASP A 144 0.72 5.48 -5.46
N HIS A 145 -0.14 4.46 -5.50
CA HIS A 145 -0.41 3.60 -6.67
C HIS A 145 -1.87 3.67 -7.13
N PHE A 146 -2.79 4.01 -6.23
CA PHE A 146 -4.24 4.04 -6.43
C PHE A 146 -4.82 5.43 -6.18
N ASP A 147 -4.29 6.42 -6.89
CA ASP A 147 -4.68 7.82 -6.75
C ASP A 147 -6.06 8.09 -7.39
N ILE A 148 -7.07 8.25 -6.54
CA ILE A 148 -8.48 8.47 -6.94
C ILE A 148 -8.64 9.66 -7.92
N PRO A 149 -8.03 10.84 -7.69
CA PRO A 149 -8.10 11.95 -8.64
C PRO A 149 -7.58 11.60 -10.05
N SER A 150 -6.43 10.90 -10.13
CA SER A 150 -5.86 10.46 -11.41
C SER A 150 -6.74 9.42 -12.08
N LEU A 151 -7.31 8.48 -11.33
CA LEU A 151 -8.27 7.49 -11.83
C LEU A 151 -9.55 8.15 -12.35
N ALA A 152 -10.08 9.16 -11.66
CA ALA A 152 -11.24 9.92 -12.11
C ALA A 152 -10.96 10.67 -13.42
N PHE A 153 -9.74 11.18 -13.62
CA PHE A 153 -9.31 11.73 -14.91
C PHE A 153 -9.30 10.66 -16.01
N ILE A 154 -8.75 9.47 -15.73
CA ILE A 154 -8.72 8.37 -16.70
C ILE A 154 -10.12 7.86 -17.04
N ALA A 155 -11.02 7.73 -16.06
CA ALA A 155 -12.40 7.32 -16.31
C ALA A 155 -13.08 8.26 -17.32
N ARG A 156 -12.92 9.58 -17.19
CA ARG A 156 -13.47 10.55 -18.15
C ARG A 156 -12.85 10.44 -19.54
N LYS A 157 -11.55 10.14 -19.63
CA LYS A 157 -10.82 10.06 -20.91
C LYS A 157 -10.96 8.69 -21.60
N SER A 158 -11.09 7.61 -20.85
CA SER A 158 -10.96 6.23 -21.35
C SER A 158 -11.76 5.19 -20.53
N ARG A 159 -12.98 5.49 -20.05
CA ARG A 159 -13.83 4.56 -19.26
C ARG A 159 -14.04 3.14 -19.81
N SER A 160 -13.84 2.94 -21.12
CA SER A 160 -14.00 1.65 -21.80
C SER A 160 -12.71 0.85 -21.91
N CYS A 161 -11.59 1.35 -21.36
CA CYS A 161 -10.35 0.61 -21.23
C CYS A 161 -10.56 -0.62 -20.34
N ASP A 162 -9.78 -1.66 -20.59
CA ASP A 162 -9.71 -2.79 -19.66
C ASP A 162 -8.92 -2.35 -18.42
N VAL A 163 -9.37 -2.71 -17.21
CA VAL A 163 -8.69 -2.40 -15.96
C VAL A 163 -8.26 -3.70 -15.30
N VAL A 164 -6.96 -3.95 -15.19
CA VAL A 164 -6.40 -5.11 -14.48
C VAL A 164 -5.94 -4.67 -13.10
N CYS A 165 -6.43 -5.36 -12.07
CA CYS A 165 -6.10 -5.05 -10.69
C CYS A 165 -6.07 -6.32 -9.81
N PRO A 166 -5.49 -6.26 -8.61
CA PRO A 166 -5.65 -7.32 -7.62
C PRO A 166 -7.12 -7.61 -7.30
N LYS A 167 -7.37 -8.82 -6.78
CA LYS A 167 -8.64 -9.19 -6.14
C LYS A 167 -8.81 -8.46 -4.80
N ASP A 168 -9.03 -7.16 -4.87
CA ASP A 168 -9.30 -6.29 -3.75
C ASP A 168 -10.67 -5.62 -3.93
N HIS A 169 -11.60 -5.89 -3.00
CA HIS A 169 -12.98 -5.42 -3.12
C HIS A 169 -13.10 -3.90 -3.01
N THR A 170 -12.22 -3.26 -2.25
CA THR A 170 -12.20 -1.79 -2.15
C THR A 170 -11.82 -1.18 -3.48
N MET A 171 -10.78 -1.71 -4.11
CA MET A 171 -10.31 -1.21 -5.40
C MET A 171 -11.39 -1.34 -6.46
N VAL A 172 -12.04 -2.51 -6.53
CA VAL A 172 -13.18 -2.75 -7.44
C VAL A 172 -14.31 -1.77 -7.17
N TYR A 173 -14.70 -1.57 -5.90
CA TYR A 173 -15.75 -0.63 -5.52
C TYR A 173 -15.45 0.79 -6.03
N VAL A 174 -14.25 1.31 -5.78
CA VAL A 174 -13.84 2.65 -6.20
C VAL A 174 -13.84 2.78 -7.73
N LEU A 175 -13.30 1.78 -8.44
CA LEU A 175 -13.28 1.77 -9.90
C LEU A 175 -14.70 1.79 -10.49
N GLU A 176 -15.63 1.02 -9.91
CA GLU A 176 -17.04 1.06 -10.29
C GLU A 176 -17.68 2.42 -10.01
N GLN A 177 -17.40 3.02 -8.85
CA GLN A 177 -17.91 4.37 -8.51
C GLN A 177 -17.39 5.45 -9.46
N LEU A 178 -16.17 5.30 -9.97
CA LEU A 178 -15.59 6.19 -10.98
C LEU A 178 -16.12 5.93 -12.40
N GLY A 179 -16.90 4.85 -12.61
CA GLY A 179 -17.56 4.55 -13.89
C GLY A 179 -16.76 3.65 -14.83
N PHE A 180 -15.71 2.96 -14.35
CA PHE A 180 -15.04 1.93 -15.15
C PHE A 180 -15.98 0.75 -15.38
N THR A 181 -16.00 0.21 -16.60
CA THR A 181 -16.98 -0.81 -17.02
C THR A 181 -16.38 -2.19 -17.30
N LYS A 182 -15.05 -2.28 -17.45
CA LYS A 182 -14.33 -3.52 -17.77
C LYS A 182 -13.22 -3.77 -16.75
N ILE A 183 -13.62 -4.12 -15.53
CA ILE A 183 -12.70 -4.37 -14.43
C ILE A 183 -12.39 -5.88 -14.36
N HIS A 184 -11.11 -6.22 -14.27
CA HIS A 184 -10.58 -7.58 -14.23
C HIS A 184 -9.78 -7.77 -12.93
N PRO A 185 -10.43 -8.16 -11.82
CA PRO A 185 -9.77 -8.47 -10.55
C PRO A 185 -9.10 -9.83 -10.63
N GLU A 186 -7.77 -9.85 -10.54
CA GLU A 186 -6.95 -10.99 -10.95
C GLU A 186 -5.99 -11.41 -9.85
N ALA A 187 -5.73 -12.71 -9.79
CA ALA A 187 -4.75 -13.26 -8.86
C ALA A 187 -3.33 -13.04 -9.43
N PRO A 188 -2.30 -13.11 -8.58
CA PRO A 188 -0.93 -13.24 -9.06
C PRO A 188 -0.76 -14.44 -10.01
N HIS A 189 0.25 -14.37 -10.87
CA HIS A 189 0.60 -15.39 -11.89
C HIS A 189 -0.45 -15.61 -12.99
N LYS A 190 -1.35 -14.66 -13.20
CA LYS A 190 -2.28 -14.69 -14.32
C LYS A 190 -1.57 -14.26 -15.60
N HIS A 191 -1.48 -15.16 -16.57
CA HIS A 191 -0.92 -14.90 -17.90
C HIS A 191 -2.02 -14.63 -18.92
N PHE A 192 -2.10 -13.39 -19.40
CA PHE A 192 -2.99 -13.00 -20.49
C PHE A 192 -2.23 -13.12 -21.80
N LYS A 193 -2.74 -13.96 -22.72
CA LYS A 193 -2.22 -14.07 -24.09
C LYS A 193 -3.20 -13.40 -25.03
N LEU A 194 -2.98 -12.12 -25.29
CA LEU A 194 -3.84 -11.27 -26.08
C LEU A 194 -3.32 -11.18 -27.52
N ARG A 195 -4.13 -10.63 -28.43
CA ARG A 195 -3.73 -10.52 -29.83
C ARG A 195 -2.62 -9.48 -29.98
N GLY A 196 -1.38 -9.95 -30.09
CA GLY A 196 -0.21 -9.12 -30.38
C GLY A 196 0.61 -8.71 -29.16
N TYR A 197 0.17 -9.03 -27.95
CA TYR A 197 0.90 -8.79 -26.70
C TYR A 197 0.47 -9.75 -25.60
N GLU A 198 1.27 -9.87 -24.56
CA GLU A 198 1.04 -10.67 -23.38
C GLU A 198 1.20 -9.81 -22.12
N LEU A 199 0.46 -10.16 -21.08
CA LEU A 199 0.57 -9.59 -19.75
C LEU A 199 0.74 -10.72 -18.73
N LEU A 200 1.56 -10.52 -17.71
CA LEU A 200 1.69 -11.47 -16.61
C LEU A 200 1.70 -10.73 -15.28
N THR A 201 0.70 -11.01 -14.43
CA THR A 201 0.71 -10.51 -13.04
C THR A 201 1.75 -11.30 -12.25
N THR A 202 2.55 -10.61 -11.43
CA THR A 202 3.59 -11.24 -10.60
C THR A 202 3.21 -11.18 -9.14
N HIS A 203 3.57 -12.23 -8.39
CA HIS A 203 3.27 -12.32 -6.96
C HIS A 203 4.18 -11.43 -6.12
N SER A 204 3.64 -10.89 -5.05
CA SER A 204 4.41 -10.37 -3.93
C SER A 204 4.35 -11.30 -2.73
N ASN A 205 5.47 -11.46 -2.06
CA ASN A 205 5.67 -12.27 -0.88
C ASN A 205 5.24 -11.55 0.42
N VAL A 206 4.74 -10.31 0.35
CA VAL A 206 4.05 -9.69 1.49
C VAL A 206 2.64 -10.28 1.64
N THR A 207 2.15 -10.36 2.88
CA THR A 207 0.84 -10.97 3.18
C THR A 207 -0.20 -9.97 3.68
N ASN A 208 0.21 -8.76 4.04
CA ASN A 208 -0.64 -7.72 4.61
C ASN A 208 -1.37 -6.88 3.56
N VAL A 209 -0.91 -6.89 2.30
CA VAL A 209 -1.52 -6.18 1.18
C VAL A 209 -1.63 -7.14 -0.01
N THR A 210 -2.76 -7.11 -0.72
CA THR A 210 -2.87 -7.84 -1.99
C THR A 210 -2.32 -6.97 -3.11
N GLU A 211 -1.11 -7.28 -3.53
CA GLU A 211 -0.37 -6.52 -4.53
C GLU A 211 0.19 -7.41 -5.63
N ILE A 212 0.36 -6.82 -6.82
CA ILE A 212 0.92 -7.47 -8.00
C ILE A 212 1.93 -6.56 -8.69
N GLY A 213 3.01 -7.15 -9.19
CA GLY A 213 3.80 -6.54 -10.26
C GLY A 213 3.23 -6.93 -11.64
N MET A 214 3.81 -6.38 -12.70
CA MET A 214 3.33 -6.64 -14.07
C MET A 214 4.47 -6.80 -15.07
N VAL A 215 4.40 -7.86 -15.87
CA VAL A 215 5.21 -8.02 -17.08
C VAL A 215 4.37 -7.67 -18.30
N PHE A 216 4.94 -6.85 -19.18
CA PHE A 216 4.44 -6.49 -20.50
C PHE A 216 5.33 -7.12 -21.56
N LYS A 217 4.74 -7.76 -22.55
CA LYS A 217 5.51 -8.42 -23.61
C LYS A 217 4.81 -8.27 -24.95
N ASP A 218 5.54 -7.91 -25.99
CA ASP A 218 5.07 -8.00 -27.37
C ASP A 218 6.20 -8.54 -28.28
N ALA A 219 6.01 -8.46 -29.60
CA ALA A 219 7.02 -8.93 -30.54
C ALA A 219 8.35 -8.15 -30.49
N SER A 220 8.41 -6.99 -29.82
CA SER A 220 9.59 -6.16 -29.72
C SER A 220 10.48 -6.51 -28.51
N GLY A 221 9.89 -7.00 -27.41
CA GLY A 221 10.61 -7.41 -26.21
C GLY A 221 9.72 -7.53 -24.96
N THR A 222 10.37 -7.64 -23.81
CA THR A 222 9.74 -7.87 -22.49
C THR A 222 10.17 -6.80 -21.47
N PHE A 223 9.18 -6.11 -20.89
CA PHE A 223 9.36 -5.16 -19.79
C PHE A 223 8.69 -5.70 -18.52
N TRP A 224 9.40 -5.71 -17.39
CA TRP A 224 8.83 -6.02 -16.08
C TRP A 224 8.86 -4.78 -15.19
N ASN A 225 7.69 -4.30 -14.79
CA ASN A 225 7.56 -3.37 -13.66
C ASN A 225 7.31 -4.16 -12.37
N GLN A 226 8.33 -4.27 -11.52
CA GLN A 226 8.22 -4.92 -10.22
C GLN A 226 7.39 -4.07 -9.24
N VAL A 227 7.37 -2.76 -9.43
CA VAL A 227 6.81 -1.81 -8.47
C VAL A 227 7.56 -1.91 -7.13
N ASP A 228 6.89 -1.70 -6.02
CA ASP A 228 7.35 -1.86 -4.64
C ASP A 228 7.00 -3.24 -4.07
N THR A 229 6.80 -4.24 -4.95
CA THR A 229 6.51 -5.60 -4.51
C THR A 229 7.77 -6.32 -4.01
N VAL A 230 7.62 -6.99 -2.86
CA VAL A 230 8.66 -7.88 -2.31
C VAL A 230 8.58 -9.21 -3.03
N ILE A 231 9.60 -9.59 -3.80
CA ILE A 231 9.63 -10.88 -4.50
C ILE A 231 10.70 -11.82 -3.93
N SER A 232 10.40 -13.11 -3.92
CA SER A 232 11.32 -14.20 -3.60
C SER A 232 12.05 -14.71 -4.86
N ALA A 233 13.12 -15.49 -4.65
CA ALA A 233 13.80 -16.18 -5.74
C ALA A 233 12.86 -17.12 -6.53
N ASP A 234 11.94 -17.80 -5.85
CA ASP A 234 10.95 -18.67 -6.49
C ASP A 234 9.97 -17.87 -7.35
N THR A 235 9.52 -16.71 -6.85
CA THR A 235 8.71 -15.76 -7.61
C THR A 235 9.44 -15.34 -8.89
N ALA A 236 10.70 -14.92 -8.77
CA ALA A 236 11.52 -14.50 -9.91
C ALA A 236 11.68 -15.62 -10.95
N ALA A 237 12.05 -16.83 -10.50
CA ALA A 237 12.19 -18.00 -11.38
C ALA A 237 10.87 -18.39 -12.06
N GLY A 238 9.76 -18.34 -11.33
CA GLY A 238 8.41 -18.61 -11.85
C GLY A 238 7.96 -17.59 -12.90
N THR A 239 8.30 -16.31 -12.71
CA THR A 239 8.06 -15.25 -13.69
C THR A 239 8.89 -15.47 -14.95
N LEU A 240 10.20 -15.71 -14.82
CA LEU A 240 11.09 -15.98 -15.96
C LEU A 240 10.66 -17.20 -16.77
N LYS A 241 10.18 -18.26 -16.10
CA LYS A 241 9.67 -19.47 -16.78
C LYS A 241 8.47 -19.17 -17.67
N GLN A 242 7.64 -18.19 -17.32
CA GLN A 242 6.42 -17.84 -18.04
C GLN A 242 6.64 -16.74 -19.07
N ALA A 243 7.33 -15.67 -18.68
CA ALA A 243 7.60 -14.50 -19.51
C ALA A 243 8.77 -14.70 -20.48
N GLY A 244 9.74 -15.55 -20.12
CA GLY A 244 11.04 -15.63 -20.77
C GLY A 244 12.02 -14.55 -20.26
N PRO A 245 13.11 -14.29 -21.00
CA PRO A 245 14.08 -13.27 -20.65
C PRO A 245 13.45 -11.87 -20.54
N ILE A 246 13.99 -11.06 -19.62
CA ILE A 246 13.54 -9.69 -19.36
C ILE A 246 14.52 -8.72 -20.03
N ASP A 247 14.02 -7.85 -20.91
CA ASP A 247 14.85 -6.84 -21.55
C ASP A 247 15.01 -5.61 -20.66
N LEU A 248 13.90 -5.12 -20.09
CA LEU A 248 13.89 -4.00 -19.15
C LEU A 248 13.23 -4.41 -17.83
N LEU A 249 13.90 -4.14 -16.71
CA LEU A 249 13.35 -4.31 -15.37
C LEU A 249 13.32 -2.96 -14.65
N PHE A 250 12.13 -2.54 -14.21
CA PHE A 250 12.01 -1.54 -13.15
C PHE A 250 11.98 -2.28 -11.82
N ALA A 251 13.10 -2.24 -11.09
CA ALA A 251 13.34 -3.01 -9.89
C ALA A 251 12.99 -2.23 -8.62
N MET A 252 12.42 -2.92 -7.64
CA MET A 252 12.29 -2.37 -6.29
C MET A 252 13.69 -2.15 -5.70
N TYR A 253 13.97 -0.94 -5.24
CA TYR A 253 15.27 -0.59 -4.66
C TYR A 253 15.14 0.05 -3.26
N ALA A 254 14.10 0.87 -3.07
CA ALA A 254 13.91 1.62 -1.86
C ALA A 254 13.52 0.66 -0.74
N SER A 255 14.51 0.28 0.06
CA SER A 255 14.30 -0.47 1.29
C SER A 255 13.70 0.47 2.34
N GLN A 256 12.46 0.92 2.13
CA GLN A 256 11.83 1.96 2.95
C GLN A 256 11.79 1.55 4.44
N ASN A 257 12.16 2.47 5.33
CA ASN A 257 12.17 2.23 6.77
C ASN A 257 10.91 2.79 7.45
N PHE A 258 9.79 2.08 7.29
CA PHE A 258 8.56 2.43 8.03
C PHE A 258 8.62 2.09 9.52
N ASP A 259 9.52 1.19 9.93
CA ASP A 259 9.72 0.78 11.32
C ASP A 259 10.15 1.94 12.21
N PHE A 260 10.86 2.91 11.64
CA PHE A 260 11.21 4.14 12.32
C PHE A 260 9.99 4.87 12.93
N PHE A 261 8.90 5.00 12.16
CA PHE A 261 7.71 5.74 12.61
C PHE A 261 6.91 5.02 13.71
N ALA A 262 7.17 3.72 13.89
CA ALA A 262 6.62 2.92 14.99
C ALA A 262 7.65 2.73 16.12
N SER A 263 8.78 3.44 16.09
CA SER A 263 9.90 3.30 17.03
C SER A 263 10.44 1.87 17.13
N ARG A 264 10.39 1.11 16.03
CA ARG A 264 10.83 -0.30 15.98
C ARG A 264 12.25 -0.48 15.44
N GLY A 265 12.72 0.44 14.59
CA GLY A 265 14.05 0.32 13.99
C GLY A 265 14.53 1.60 13.32
N THR A 266 15.76 2.01 13.63
CA THR A 266 16.48 3.12 12.97
C THR A 266 17.65 2.62 12.13
N SER A 267 17.94 1.32 12.16
CA SER A 267 19.06 0.72 11.48
C SER A 267 18.83 0.61 9.97
N PHE A 268 19.93 0.54 9.23
CA PHE A 268 19.87 0.28 7.81
C PHE A 268 19.30 -1.14 7.55
N PRO A 269 18.31 -1.30 6.64
CA PRO A 269 17.62 -2.57 6.41
C PRO A 269 18.43 -3.51 5.52
N HIS A 270 19.52 -4.07 6.07
CA HIS A 270 20.48 -4.91 5.34
C HIS A 270 19.84 -6.10 4.62
N GLN A 271 18.89 -6.78 5.25
CA GLN A 271 18.24 -7.97 4.68
C GLN A 271 17.39 -7.62 3.44
N MET A 272 16.63 -6.52 3.51
CA MET A 272 15.82 -6.03 2.39
C MET A 272 16.70 -5.63 1.20
N HIS A 273 17.78 -4.89 1.46
CA HIS A 273 18.73 -4.49 0.41
C HIS A 273 19.40 -5.71 -0.24
N ALA A 274 19.85 -6.68 0.56
CA ALA A 274 20.45 -7.92 0.05
C ALA A 274 19.46 -8.71 -0.83
N MET A 275 18.19 -8.79 -0.40
CA MET A 275 17.13 -9.42 -1.18
C MET A 275 16.92 -8.71 -2.52
N ASN A 276 16.88 -7.37 -2.55
CA ASN A 276 16.71 -6.59 -3.79
C ASN A 276 17.86 -6.83 -4.78
N LEU A 277 19.11 -6.85 -4.29
CA LEU A 277 20.28 -7.18 -5.12
C LEU A 277 20.19 -8.62 -5.67
N ASN A 278 19.88 -9.59 -4.81
CA ASN A 278 19.75 -10.99 -5.19
C ASN A 278 18.65 -11.20 -6.24
N ASN A 279 17.52 -10.48 -6.13
CA ASN A 279 16.43 -10.55 -7.10
C ASN A 279 16.89 -10.08 -8.48
N VAL A 280 17.54 -8.93 -8.59
CA VAL A 280 18.08 -8.44 -9.87
C VAL A 280 19.11 -9.42 -10.44
N MET A 281 20.01 -9.96 -9.60
CA MET A 281 21.01 -10.95 -10.02
C MET A 281 20.41 -12.27 -10.49
N ALA A 282 19.26 -12.69 -9.93
CA ALA A 282 18.53 -13.87 -10.36
C ALA A 282 17.73 -13.64 -11.65
N ILE A 283 17.16 -12.44 -11.82
CA ILE A 283 16.38 -12.07 -13.02
C ILE A 283 17.29 -11.88 -14.24
N ARG A 284 18.48 -11.30 -14.03
CA ARG A 284 19.45 -10.92 -15.07
C ARG A 284 18.81 -10.19 -16.25
N PRO A 285 18.11 -9.07 -16.02
CA PRO A 285 17.54 -8.29 -17.10
C PRO A 285 18.65 -7.69 -17.97
N ARG A 286 18.37 -7.40 -19.25
CA ARG A 286 19.35 -6.71 -20.10
C ARG A 286 19.65 -5.29 -19.60
N LEU A 287 18.63 -4.58 -19.11
CA LEU A 287 18.76 -3.29 -18.45
C LEU A 287 17.94 -3.25 -17.16
N THR A 288 18.56 -2.84 -16.06
CA THR A 288 17.91 -2.59 -14.76
C THR A 288 17.77 -1.09 -14.51
N VAL A 289 16.60 -0.68 -14.04
CA VAL A 289 16.32 0.69 -13.57
C VAL A 289 15.72 0.60 -12.16
N PRO A 290 16.29 1.27 -11.13
CA PRO A 290 15.63 1.40 -9.84
C PRO A 290 14.35 2.23 -9.98
N GLY A 291 13.20 1.66 -9.63
CA GLY A 291 11.88 2.25 -9.86
C GLY A 291 10.98 2.33 -8.62
N SER A 292 9.82 2.96 -8.80
CA SER A 292 8.65 2.93 -7.89
C SER A 292 8.89 3.39 -6.45
N ALA A 293 9.81 4.33 -6.26
CA ALA A 293 10.02 5.01 -4.97
C ALA A 293 10.48 6.46 -5.17
N GLY A 294 9.81 7.17 -6.09
CA GLY A 294 10.11 8.56 -6.45
C GLY A 294 9.17 9.59 -5.80
N PHE A 295 9.09 9.63 -4.47
CA PHE A 295 8.32 10.64 -3.73
C PHE A 295 9.07 11.08 -2.47
N ARG A 296 8.66 12.19 -1.88
CA ARG A 296 9.12 12.66 -0.57
C ARG A 296 8.00 13.29 0.24
N PHE A 297 8.06 13.20 1.56
CA PHE A 297 7.23 14.00 2.43
C PHE A 297 7.45 15.49 2.17
N ALA A 298 6.37 16.26 2.14
CA ALA A 298 6.41 17.70 1.90
C ALA A 298 5.21 18.40 2.53
N GLY A 299 5.39 19.66 2.90
CA GLY A 299 4.38 20.45 3.58
C GLY A 299 4.72 20.65 5.05
N THR A 300 4.15 21.70 5.64
CA THR A 300 4.51 22.21 6.96
C THR A 300 4.65 21.12 8.01
N GLY A 301 5.88 20.86 8.45
CA GLY A 301 6.19 19.96 9.56
C GLY A 301 6.35 18.48 9.16
N MET A 302 6.44 18.15 7.88
CA MET A 302 6.59 16.77 7.40
C MET A 302 7.97 16.46 6.82
N GLU A 303 8.73 17.46 6.37
CA GLU A 303 9.97 17.23 5.62
C GLU A 303 11.03 16.46 6.41
N TRP A 304 11.00 16.54 7.75
CA TRP A 304 11.91 15.83 8.63
C TRP A 304 11.83 14.29 8.47
N CYS A 305 10.68 13.76 8.05
CA CYS A 305 10.49 12.33 7.79
C CYS A 305 11.44 11.78 6.71
N ASN A 306 11.85 12.62 5.75
CA ASN A 306 12.64 12.18 4.59
C ASN A 306 14.04 11.69 4.97
N ALA A 307 14.59 12.19 6.08
CA ALA A 307 15.89 11.75 6.59
C ALA A 307 15.89 10.28 7.06
N PHE A 308 14.70 9.71 7.30
CA PHE A 308 14.57 8.38 7.89
C PHE A 308 13.90 7.36 6.96
N LEU A 309 13.05 7.81 6.03
CA LEU A 309 12.23 6.90 5.23
C LEU A 309 13.04 6.09 4.19
N PHE A 310 14.03 6.70 3.53
CA PHE A 310 14.69 6.10 2.35
C PHE A 310 16.17 5.76 2.59
N PRO A 311 16.50 4.71 3.36
CA PRO A 311 17.88 4.37 3.68
C PRO A 311 18.74 3.95 2.47
N MET A 312 18.10 3.51 1.38
CA MET A 312 18.76 3.15 0.14
C MET A 312 18.40 4.13 -0.98
N SER A 313 19.38 4.89 -1.46
CA SER A 313 19.21 5.72 -2.66
C SER A 313 19.38 4.89 -3.93
N ARG A 314 18.80 5.37 -5.03
CA ARG A 314 18.93 4.74 -6.36
C ARG A 314 20.38 4.68 -6.84
N GLU A 315 21.18 5.71 -6.56
CA GLU A 315 22.61 5.77 -6.89
C GLU A 315 23.40 4.72 -6.13
N ARG A 316 23.10 4.56 -4.83
CA ARG A 316 23.78 3.56 -4.01
C ARG A 316 23.39 2.15 -4.42
N PHE A 317 22.12 1.90 -4.74
CA PHE A 317 21.65 0.61 -5.25
C PHE A 317 22.38 0.23 -6.54
N VAL A 318 22.47 1.15 -7.51
CA VAL A 318 23.21 0.95 -8.76
C VAL A 318 24.70 0.70 -8.51
N ALA A 319 25.33 1.47 -7.62
CA ALA A 319 26.74 1.29 -7.27
C ALA A 319 27.01 -0.07 -6.59
N ASP A 320 26.10 -0.54 -5.74
CA ASP A 320 26.22 -1.84 -5.09
C ASP A 320 25.99 -2.99 -6.10
N LEU A 321 25.02 -2.87 -7.02
CA LEU A 321 24.84 -3.82 -8.13
C LEU A 321 26.10 -3.94 -8.99
N ALA A 322 26.74 -2.82 -9.34
CA ALA A 322 27.98 -2.82 -10.13
C ALA A 322 29.14 -3.55 -9.44
N ARG A 323 29.14 -3.65 -8.10
CA ARG A 323 30.16 -4.41 -7.36
C ARG A 323 29.90 -5.92 -7.37
N VAL A 324 28.64 -6.33 -7.30
CA VAL A 324 28.27 -7.76 -7.16
C VAL A 324 27.92 -8.43 -8.49
N ALA A 325 27.57 -7.64 -9.50
CA ALA A 325 27.20 -8.09 -10.84
C ALA A 325 27.63 -7.03 -11.89
N PRO A 326 28.95 -6.87 -12.11
CA PRO A 326 29.50 -5.80 -12.97
C PRO A 326 29.10 -5.90 -14.45
N ASP A 327 28.59 -7.05 -14.88
CA ASP A 327 28.13 -7.29 -16.25
C ASP A 327 26.65 -6.92 -16.47
N LEU A 328 25.89 -6.63 -15.41
CA LEU A 328 24.51 -6.14 -15.52
C LEU A 328 24.49 -4.65 -15.86
N GLU A 329 23.75 -4.30 -16.90
CA GLU A 329 23.55 -2.91 -17.26
C GLU A 329 22.52 -2.24 -16.34
N THR A 330 22.84 -1.03 -15.88
CA THR A 330 21.99 -0.24 -15.00
C THR A 330 21.84 1.19 -15.54
N ARG A 331 20.67 1.81 -15.33
CA ARG A 331 20.42 3.22 -15.59
C ARG A 331 19.57 3.82 -14.49
N ILE A 332 19.84 5.07 -14.13
CA ILE A 332 18.92 5.87 -13.31
C ILE A 332 17.98 6.59 -14.27
N ALA A 333 16.68 6.53 -13.97
CA ALA A 333 15.64 7.19 -14.75
C ALA A 333 15.03 8.35 -13.97
N ASN A 334 14.64 9.39 -14.70
CA ASN A 334 13.88 10.53 -14.19
C ASN A 334 12.51 10.63 -14.87
N PRO A 335 11.51 11.26 -14.25
CA PRO A 335 10.23 11.55 -14.91
C PRO A 335 10.41 12.23 -16.28
N GLY A 336 9.83 11.63 -17.32
CA GLY A 336 9.96 12.05 -18.70
C GLY A 336 10.97 11.26 -19.54
N ASP A 337 11.76 10.37 -18.93
CA ASP A 337 12.60 9.44 -19.67
C ASP A 337 11.76 8.36 -20.37
N VAL A 338 12.22 7.94 -21.55
CA VAL A 338 11.56 6.93 -22.39
C VAL A 338 12.56 5.81 -22.70
N PHE A 339 12.17 4.56 -22.44
CA PHE A 339 12.92 3.38 -22.83
C PHE A 339 12.28 2.76 -24.06
N GLU A 340 13.04 2.62 -25.13
CA GLU A 340 12.61 1.99 -26.37
C GLU A 340 13.16 0.57 -26.44
N ILE A 341 12.28 -0.43 -26.53
CA ILE A 341 12.64 -1.84 -26.64
C ILE A 341 12.38 -2.33 -28.06
N LYS A 342 13.42 -2.83 -28.72
CA LYS A 342 13.31 -3.34 -30.09
C LYS A 342 14.26 -4.51 -30.31
N SER A 343 13.69 -5.68 -30.61
CA SER A 343 14.46 -6.90 -30.88
C SER A 343 15.42 -7.26 -29.74
N GLY A 344 14.99 -7.03 -28.49
CA GLY A 344 15.79 -7.23 -27.28
C GLY A 344 16.90 -6.19 -27.04
N GLU A 345 17.01 -5.14 -27.84
CA GLU A 345 17.84 -3.97 -27.51
C GLU A 345 16.98 -2.97 -26.72
N VAL A 346 17.54 -2.39 -25.64
CA VAL A 346 16.88 -1.33 -24.87
C VAL A 346 17.66 -0.03 -25.00
N ARG A 347 17.02 1.00 -25.57
CA ARG A 347 17.59 2.35 -25.68
C ARG A 347 16.93 3.28 -24.68
N HIS A 348 17.74 3.99 -23.89
CA HIS A 348 17.26 4.99 -22.93
C HIS A 348 17.34 6.38 -23.56
N HIS A 349 16.19 7.01 -23.74
CA HIS A 349 16.03 8.37 -24.27
C HIS A 349 15.69 9.31 -23.11
N VAL A 350 16.67 10.11 -22.70
CA VAL A 350 16.54 11.04 -21.56
C VAL A 350 15.60 12.19 -21.91
N ALA A 351 14.64 12.48 -21.03
CA ALA A 351 13.68 13.59 -21.15
C ALA A 351 12.93 13.65 -22.51
N ALA A 352 12.71 12.49 -23.13
CA ALA A 352 12.11 12.40 -24.48
C ALA A 352 10.57 12.40 -24.48
N SER A 353 9.93 12.28 -23.31
CA SER A 353 8.48 12.27 -23.21
C SER A 353 7.87 13.64 -23.52
N PRO A 354 6.82 13.71 -24.35
CA PRO A 354 6.01 14.92 -24.48
C PRO A 354 5.01 15.10 -23.31
N ILE A 355 4.85 14.08 -22.45
CA ILE A 355 3.82 13.98 -21.42
C ILE A 355 4.38 14.40 -20.06
N ALA A 356 5.51 13.84 -19.65
CA ALA A 356 6.14 14.11 -18.37
C ALA A 356 7.46 14.85 -18.57
N ARG A 357 7.77 15.79 -17.67
CA ARG A 357 9.06 16.47 -17.63
C ARG A 357 9.52 16.66 -16.19
N THR A 358 10.74 16.22 -15.90
CA THR A 358 11.44 16.58 -14.67
C THR A 358 11.73 18.08 -14.66
N LEU A 359 11.30 18.77 -13.61
CA LEU A 359 11.56 20.19 -13.39
C LEU A 359 12.84 20.40 -12.59
N GLU A 360 13.06 19.54 -11.59
CA GLU A 360 14.24 19.57 -10.74
C GLU A 360 14.52 18.17 -10.21
N ASP A 361 15.78 17.75 -10.25
CA ASP A 361 16.23 16.56 -9.53
C ASP A 361 16.55 16.92 -8.08
N ASP A 362 15.52 16.91 -7.23
CA ASP A 362 15.59 17.23 -5.81
C ASP A 362 15.81 15.98 -4.92
N THR A 363 16.28 14.87 -5.49
CA THR A 363 16.52 13.60 -4.77
C THR A 363 17.53 13.70 -3.64
N ARG A 364 18.37 14.73 -3.62
CA ARG A 364 19.21 15.08 -2.45
C ARG A 364 18.41 15.31 -1.16
N LEU A 365 17.13 15.65 -1.25
CA LEU A 365 16.23 15.84 -0.11
C LEU A 365 15.74 14.50 0.48
N LEU A 366 15.98 13.39 -0.20
CA LEU A 366 15.72 12.03 0.27
C LEU A 366 16.91 11.40 0.99
N ARG A 367 17.98 12.17 1.21
CA ARG A 367 19.20 11.65 1.81
C ARG A 367 18.89 11.09 3.19
N PHE A 368 19.09 9.78 3.34
CA PHE A 368 19.05 9.13 4.63
C PHE A 368 20.13 9.68 5.54
N ASP A 369 19.70 10.13 6.71
CA ASP A 369 20.54 10.61 7.79
C ASP A 369 19.93 10.16 9.12
N PRO A 370 20.36 9.00 9.66
CA PRO A 370 19.84 8.48 10.92
C PRO A 370 20.27 9.35 12.12
N THR A 371 21.12 10.35 11.91
CA THR A 371 21.56 11.31 12.94
C THR A 371 20.82 12.64 12.86
N ALA A 372 19.93 12.82 11.88
CA ALA A 372 19.14 14.03 11.73
C ALA A 372 18.30 14.30 12.99
N PRO A 373 18.10 15.57 13.38
CA PRO A 373 17.24 15.90 14.50
C PRO A 373 15.77 15.59 14.17
N ILE A 374 15.08 14.93 15.09
CA ILE A 374 13.62 14.81 15.06
C ILE A 374 13.06 16.09 15.70
N PRO A 375 12.27 16.91 14.99
CA PRO A 375 11.72 18.13 15.56
C PRO A 375 10.74 17.80 16.70
N PRO A 376 10.59 18.70 17.69
CA PRO A 376 9.50 18.62 18.64
C PRO A 376 8.17 18.46 17.92
N LEU A 377 7.29 17.62 18.46
CA LEU A 377 5.96 17.45 17.90
C LEU A 377 5.17 18.75 18.12
N GLN A 378 4.79 19.41 17.03
CA GLN A 378 4.03 20.67 17.03
C GLN A 378 2.82 20.50 16.11
N ASP A 379 1.69 21.11 16.47
CA ASP A 379 0.46 21.02 15.68
C ASP A 379 0.42 22.13 14.62
N PRO A 380 0.62 21.82 13.31
CA PRO A 380 0.54 22.84 12.27
C PRO A 380 -0.91 23.28 11.96
N ASN A 381 -1.90 22.55 12.46
CA ASN A 381 -3.34 22.77 12.24
C ASN A 381 -3.67 23.26 10.81
N PRO A 382 -3.35 22.47 9.76
CA PRO A 382 -3.48 22.92 8.37
C PRO A 382 -4.93 23.18 7.97
N GLY A 383 -5.89 22.53 8.66
CA GLY A 383 -7.32 22.78 8.51
C GLY A 383 -7.79 24.09 9.15
N LYS A 384 -6.92 24.80 9.89
CA LYS A 384 -7.21 26.03 10.63
C LYS A 384 -8.44 25.92 11.53
N LEU A 385 -8.61 24.75 12.15
CA LEU A 385 -9.69 24.50 13.10
C LEU A 385 -9.50 25.40 14.33
N SER A 386 -10.59 25.91 14.88
CA SER A 386 -10.52 26.67 16.13
C SER A 386 -10.07 25.78 17.28
N MET A 387 -9.45 26.37 18.31
CA MET A 387 -9.07 25.63 19.52
C MET A 387 -10.28 24.98 20.21
N GLN A 388 -11.48 25.57 20.08
CA GLN A 388 -12.71 24.99 20.61
C GLN A 388 -13.08 23.71 19.84
N GLU A 389 -13.03 23.72 18.52
CA GLU A 389 -13.31 22.54 17.69
C GLU A 389 -12.30 21.42 17.94
N LEU A 390 -11.01 21.75 18.01
CA LEU A 390 -9.95 20.78 18.31
C LEU A 390 -10.18 20.13 19.67
N ARG A 391 -10.41 20.93 20.73
CA ARG A 391 -10.66 20.40 22.08
C ARG A 391 -11.92 19.53 22.13
N ALA A 392 -13.01 19.95 21.50
CA ALA A 392 -14.25 19.18 21.46
C ALA A 392 -14.07 17.83 20.75
N SER A 393 -13.38 17.82 19.60
CA SER A 393 -13.13 16.58 18.86
C SER A 393 -12.18 15.64 19.60
N VAL A 394 -11.13 16.17 20.23
CA VAL A 394 -10.19 15.38 21.02
C VAL A 394 -10.90 14.78 22.24
N GLU A 395 -11.70 15.57 22.95
CA GLU A 395 -12.49 15.10 24.10
C GLU A 395 -13.41 13.94 23.71
N ASP A 396 -14.18 14.09 22.62
CA ASP A 396 -15.08 13.04 22.13
C ASP A 396 -14.32 11.75 21.81
N CYS A 397 -13.19 11.87 21.11
CA CYS A 397 -12.33 10.74 20.79
C CYS A 397 -11.79 10.03 22.04
N LEU A 398 -11.22 10.78 22.99
CA LEU A 398 -10.61 10.24 24.20
C LEU A 398 -11.66 9.65 25.15
N THR A 399 -12.81 10.30 25.31
CA THR A 399 -13.95 9.77 26.08
C THR A 399 -14.43 8.43 25.50
N GLY A 400 -14.54 8.33 24.17
CA GLY A 400 -14.87 7.07 23.50
C GLY A 400 -13.80 5.99 23.69
N PHE A 401 -12.52 6.37 23.58
CA PHE A 401 -11.38 5.47 23.81
C PHE A 401 -11.35 4.91 25.24
N ILE A 402 -11.54 5.76 26.25
CA ILE A 402 -11.62 5.38 27.67
C ILE A 402 -12.79 4.43 27.90
N ARG A 403 -13.95 4.72 27.31
CA ARG A 403 -15.13 3.85 27.40
C ARG A 403 -14.85 2.49 26.80
N PHE A 404 -14.23 2.44 25.63
CA PHE A 404 -13.80 1.19 25.00
C PHE A 404 -12.86 0.41 25.91
N ALA A 405 -11.80 1.01 26.45
CA ALA A 405 -10.86 0.31 27.31
C ALA A 405 -11.54 -0.33 28.54
N ARG A 406 -12.48 0.38 29.16
CA ARG A 406 -13.24 -0.12 30.33
C ARG A 406 -14.18 -1.28 29.97
N THR A 407 -14.86 -1.23 28.83
CA THR A 407 -15.80 -2.29 28.41
C THR A 407 -15.08 -3.49 27.81
N ALA A 408 -14.01 -3.26 27.05
CA ALA A 408 -13.15 -4.28 26.46
C ALA A 408 -12.57 -5.23 27.51
N TYR A 409 -12.28 -4.70 28.70
CA TYR A 409 -11.88 -5.50 29.86
C TYR A 409 -12.89 -6.60 30.19
N THR A 410 -14.19 -6.27 30.23
CA THR A 410 -15.25 -7.23 30.53
C THR A 410 -15.56 -8.17 29.37
N ALA A 411 -15.26 -7.75 28.14
CA ALA A 411 -15.54 -8.49 26.91
C ALA A 411 -14.41 -9.41 26.45
N ALA A 412 -13.29 -9.49 27.20
CA ALA A 412 -12.09 -10.25 26.83
C ALA A 412 -11.58 -9.90 25.41
N ASP A 413 -11.51 -8.60 25.11
CA ASP A 413 -10.96 -8.15 23.83
C ASP A 413 -9.48 -8.57 23.71
N PRO A 414 -9.07 -9.21 22.62
CA PRO A 414 -7.75 -9.85 22.52
C PRO A 414 -6.59 -8.86 22.63
N VAL A 415 -6.75 -7.63 22.13
CA VAL A 415 -5.69 -6.62 22.22
C VAL A 415 -5.60 -6.10 23.64
N CYS A 416 -6.71 -5.68 24.25
CA CYS A 416 -6.71 -5.25 25.65
C CYS A 416 -6.24 -6.36 26.63
N ASP A 417 -6.57 -7.62 26.35
CA ASP A 417 -6.12 -8.77 27.13
C ASP A 417 -4.60 -9.00 27.03
N GLU A 418 -3.97 -8.65 25.92
CA GLU A 418 -2.51 -8.69 25.82
C GLU A 418 -1.86 -7.64 26.74
N TYR A 419 -2.32 -6.39 26.70
CA TYR A 419 -1.86 -5.35 27.65
C TYR A 419 -2.09 -5.76 29.11
N ARG A 420 -3.22 -6.42 29.40
CA ARG A 420 -3.53 -6.97 30.73
C ARG A 420 -2.56 -8.07 31.17
N ARG A 421 -2.26 -9.04 30.29
CA ARG A 421 -1.29 -10.11 30.60
C ARG A 421 0.10 -9.55 30.87
N LEU A 422 0.45 -8.45 30.19
CA LEU A 422 1.71 -7.74 30.36
C LEU A 422 1.72 -6.78 31.56
N ARG A 423 0.56 -6.58 32.22
CA ARG A 423 0.39 -5.61 33.32
C ARG A 423 0.85 -4.20 32.94
N ALA A 424 0.53 -3.82 31.71
CA ALA A 424 1.05 -2.63 31.06
C ALA A 424 0.32 -1.35 31.50
N THR A 425 1.03 -0.24 31.42
CA THR A 425 0.45 1.10 31.35
C THR A 425 0.57 1.63 29.91
N TYR A 426 -0.55 2.03 29.31
CA TYR A 426 -0.57 2.65 27.98
C TYR A 426 -0.99 4.11 28.08
N ALA A 427 -0.30 5.01 27.38
CA ALA A 427 -0.60 6.44 27.38
C ALA A 427 -0.96 6.99 25.99
N VAL A 428 -1.97 7.86 25.93
CA VAL A 428 -2.26 8.71 24.77
C VAL A 428 -1.98 10.16 25.14
N GLY A 429 -1.10 10.81 24.38
CA GLY A 429 -0.78 12.23 24.54
C GLY A 429 -1.28 13.04 23.35
N VAL A 430 -2.00 14.12 23.61
CA VAL A 430 -2.50 15.01 22.57
C VAL A 430 -1.85 16.38 22.68
N VAL A 431 -1.12 16.76 21.62
CA VAL A 431 -0.41 18.04 21.54
C VAL A 431 -1.31 19.10 20.91
N PHE A 432 -1.49 20.20 21.61
CA PHE A 432 -2.18 21.39 21.13
C PHE A 432 -1.17 22.52 20.90
N ASP A 433 -1.42 23.38 19.92
CA ASP A 433 -0.58 24.56 19.72
C ASP A 433 -0.72 25.53 20.91
N GLY A 434 0.43 25.95 21.45
CA GLY A 434 0.53 26.90 22.56
C GLY A 434 -0.17 26.51 23.87
N SER A 435 -0.57 25.25 24.06
CA SER A 435 -1.25 24.77 25.28
C SER A 435 -0.53 23.56 25.88
N PRO A 436 -0.69 23.30 27.19
CA PRO A 436 -0.22 22.05 27.79
C PRO A 436 -0.80 20.83 27.06
N GLU A 437 0.00 19.77 26.94
CA GLU A 437 -0.47 18.51 26.38
C GLU A 437 -1.49 17.87 27.29
N ARG A 438 -2.45 17.16 26.70
CA ARG A 438 -3.41 16.36 27.45
C ARG A 438 -3.04 14.89 27.37
N TRP A 439 -3.06 14.21 28.49
CA TRP A 439 -2.70 12.81 28.61
C TRP A 439 -3.84 11.98 29.17
N VAL A 440 -3.99 10.77 28.61
CA VAL A 440 -4.84 9.69 29.15
C VAL A 440 -3.95 8.48 29.36
N HIS A 441 -3.91 7.99 30.60
CA HIS A 441 -3.19 6.78 30.99
C HIS A 441 -4.19 5.67 31.31
N LEU A 442 -3.96 4.49 30.74
CA LEU A 442 -4.69 3.26 30.99
C LEU A 442 -3.75 2.26 31.68
N THR A 443 -4.02 1.95 32.96
CA THR A 443 -3.24 0.96 33.71
C THR A 443 -4.01 -0.36 33.73
N PHE A 444 -3.41 -1.38 33.12
CA PHE A 444 -4.02 -2.70 33.01
C PHE A 444 -3.54 -3.61 34.16
N GLY A 445 -4.49 -4.06 34.98
CA GLY A 445 -4.25 -4.94 36.12
C GLY A 445 -5.12 -6.20 36.11
N PRO A 446 -5.14 -6.96 37.22
CA PRO A 446 -6.03 -8.11 37.37
C PRO A 446 -7.51 -7.72 37.57
N GLY A 447 -7.80 -6.43 37.77
CA GLY A 447 -9.13 -5.85 37.88
C GLY A 447 -9.40 -4.87 36.73
N ALA A 448 -10.50 -4.11 36.84
CA ALA A 448 -10.88 -3.12 35.82
C ALA A 448 -9.74 -2.15 35.50
N VAL A 449 -9.70 -1.68 34.25
CA VAL A 449 -8.69 -0.72 33.78
C VAL A 449 -8.81 0.60 34.55
N GLU A 450 -7.73 1.00 35.20
CA GLU A 450 -7.63 2.29 35.87
C GLU A 450 -7.28 3.37 34.86
N VAL A 451 -7.89 4.54 35.00
CA VAL A 451 -7.77 5.65 34.04
C VAL A 451 -7.36 6.89 34.79
N THR A 452 -6.28 7.52 34.34
CA THR A 452 -5.82 8.82 34.85
C THR A 452 -5.71 9.80 33.71
N GLU A 453 -6.17 11.04 33.93
CA GLU A 453 -6.05 12.14 32.97
C GLU A 453 -5.19 13.25 33.57
N THR A 454 -4.20 13.74 32.82
CA THR A 454 -3.27 14.79 33.27
C THR A 454 -2.99 15.81 32.19
N GLU A 455 -2.46 16.97 32.58
CA GLU A 455 -1.96 18.01 31.68
C GLU A 455 -0.45 18.21 31.86
N GLY A 456 0.24 18.57 30.78
CA GLY A 456 1.69 18.84 30.78
C GLY A 456 2.51 17.62 30.40
N ASP A 457 3.46 17.23 31.25
CA ASP A 457 4.39 16.14 30.96
C ASP A 457 3.75 14.76 31.08
N CYS A 458 4.22 13.82 30.27
CA CYS A 458 3.76 12.42 30.34
C CYS A 458 4.26 11.75 31.62
N ALA A 459 3.35 11.26 32.45
CA ALA A 459 3.71 10.27 33.48
C ALA A 459 4.24 8.97 32.82
N PRO A 460 5.12 8.20 33.49
CA PRO A 460 5.69 6.99 32.91
C PRO A 460 4.63 6.00 32.40
N ALA A 461 4.86 5.45 31.20
CA ALA A 461 4.02 4.42 30.60
C ALA A 461 4.87 3.47 29.74
N ASP A 462 4.50 2.19 29.73
CA ASP A 462 5.24 1.13 29.04
C ASP A 462 5.09 1.23 27.52
N ALA A 463 3.96 1.72 27.04
CA ALA A 463 3.73 2.00 25.63
C ALA A 463 2.83 3.23 25.47
N GLY A 464 2.79 3.80 24.28
CA GLY A 464 1.88 4.89 24.02
C GLY A 464 1.97 5.53 22.65
N HIS A 465 1.07 6.49 22.44
CA HIS A 465 0.89 7.21 21.19
C HIS A 465 0.69 8.69 21.48
N ARG A 466 1.67 9.50 21.11
CA ARG A 466 1.61 10.97 21.17
C ARG A 466 1.28 11.51 19.79
N ILE A 467 0.26 12.33 19.66
CA ILE A 467 -0.27 12.81 18.37
C ILE A 467 -0.74 14.27 18.49
N VAL A 468 -0.61 15.07 17.43
CA VAL A 468 -1.14 16.45 17.45
C VAL A 468 -2.67 16.45 17.33
N ALA A 469 -3.32 17.44 17.94
CA ALA A 469 -4.78 17.52 18.01
C ALA A 469 -5.43 17.52 16.63
N SER A 470 -4.93 18.31 15.68
CA SER A 470 -5.51 18.39 14.32
C SER A 470 -5.41 17.06 13.56
N ALA A 471 -4.34 16.30 13.77
CA ALA A 471 -4.14 14.99 13.16
C ALA A 471 -5.07 13.94 13.79
N LEU A 472 -5.21 13.93 15.13
CA LEU A 472 -6.17 13.06 15.82
C LEU A 472 -7.61 13.36 15.40
N THR A 473 -7.98 14.64 15.33
CA THR A 473 -9.29 15.09 14.84
C THR A 473 -9.54 14.62 13.41
N ALA A 474 -8.58 14.80 12.51
CA ALA A 474 -8.73 14.37 11.12
C ALA A 474 -8.81 12.83 10.98
N TRP A 475 -8.07 12.09 11.81
CA TRP A 475 -8.08 10.63 11.81
C TRP A 475 -9.38 10.05 12.36
N ALA A 476 -9.87 10.58 13.49
CA ALA A 476 -11.15 10.22 14.07
C ALA A 476 -12.31 10.50 13.11
N ALA A 477 -12.24 11.62 12.38
CA ALA A 477 -13.21 12.00 11.36
C ALA A 477 -13.05 11.28 10.01
N ARG A 478 -12.11 10.33 9.88
CA ARG A 478 -11.85 9.57 8.63
C ARG A 478 -11.50 10.47 7.44
N LYS A 479 -10.82 11.59 7.68
CA LYS A 479 -10.40 12.55 6.64
C LYS A 479 -8.96 12.38 6.19
N LYS A 480 -8.12 11.69 6.97
CA LYS A 480 -6.70 11.45 6.68
C LYS A 480 -6.32 10.01 7.00
N SER A 481 -5.46 9.43 6.15
CA SER A 481 -4.87 8.11 6.30
C SER A 481 -3.82 8.08 7.41
N TYR A 482 -3.48 6.88 7.87
CA TYR A 482 -2.37 6.71 8.82
C TYR A 482 -1.01 7.13 8.24
N PHE A 483 -0.83 7.04 6.90
CA PHE A 483 0.40 7.48 6.25
C PHE A 483 0.69 8.96 6.53
N TYR A 484 -0.32 9.82 6.37
CA TYR A 484 -0.25 11.24 6.66
C TYR A 484 0.11 11.51 8.13
N LEU A 485 -0.43 10.72 9.06
CA LEU A 485 -0.27 10.95 10.50
C LEU A 485 1.16 10.70 10.99
N ARG A 486 1.99 9.93 10.26
CA ARG A 486 3.37 9.60 10.68
C ARG A 486 4.24 10.84 10.96
N ALA A 487 4.03 11.93 10.21
CA ALA A 487 4.73 13.18 10.46
C ALA A 487 4.33 13.81 11.80
N PHE A 488 3.10 13.57 12.23
CA PHE A 488 2.41 14.24 13.35
C PHE A 488 2.06 13.32 14.51
N SER A 489 2.65 12.13 14.56
CA SER A 489 2.54 11.21 15.68
C SER A 489 3.89 10.58 16.04
N ARG A 490 3.98 10.11 17.28
CA ARG A 490 5.12 9.40 17.85
C ARG A 490 4.58 8.25 18.68
N GLN A 491 5.01 7.03 18.37
CA GLN A 491 4.68 5.85 19.15
C GLN A 491 5.90 5.38 19.93
N TRP A 492 5.68 4.74 21.06
CA TRP A 492 6.74 4.01 21.77
C TRP A 492 6.18 2.73 22.38
N ASN A 493 7.07 1.76 22.57
CA ASN A 493 6.75 0.48 23.17
C ASN A 493 7.98 -0.11 23.87
N LEU A 494 7.86 -0.35 25.18
CA LEU A 494 8.85 -0.95 26.06
C LEU A 494 8.38 -2.32 26.59
N LEU A 495 7.27 -2.83 26.08
CA LEU A 495 6.61 -4.04 26.57
C LEU A 495 7.46 -5.28 26.30
N HIS A 496 7.51 -6.15 27.30
CA HIS A 496 8.23 -7.41 27.24
C HIS A 496 7.58 -8.42 28.19
N ALA A 497 7.69 -9.69 27.86
CA ALA A 497 7.39 -10.77 28.77
C ALA A 497 8.66 -11.14 29.56
N ILE A 498 8.52 -11.35 30.85
CA ILE A 498 9.59 -11.86 31.72
C ILE A 498 9.19 -13.25 32.19
N SER A 499 10.05 -14.23 31.97
CA SER A 499 9.91 -15.59 32.48
C SER A 499 11.22 -16.10 33.10
N VAL A 500 11.14 -17.21 33.83
CA VAL A 500 12.33 -17.91 34.35
C VAL A 500 12.38 -19.29 33.72
N GLU A 501 13.45 -19.56 32.98
CA GLU A 501 13.71 -20.84 32.32
C GLU A 501 15.03 -21.41 32.82
N ALA A 502 14.99 -22.61 33.41
CA ALA A 502 16.16 -23.28 33.99
C ALA A 502 17.00 -22.39 34.94
N GLY A 503 16.33 -21.56 35.75
CA GLY A 503 16.97 -20.66 36.71
C GLY A 503 17.58 -19.39 36.10
N ARG A 504 17.31 -19.10 34.82
CA ARG A 504 17.72 -17.86 34.14
C ARG A 504 16.50 -17.04 33.75
N ALA A 505 16.60 -15.71 33.90
CA ALA A 505 15.58 -14.82 33.38
C ALA A 505 15.63 -14.81 31.85
N ALA A 506 14.47 -14.98 31.22
CA ALA A 506 14.27 -14.71 29.80
C ALA A 506 13.40 -13.46 29.68
N VAL A 507 13.85 -12.52 28.84
CA VAL A 507 13.14 -11.28 28.53
C VAL A 507 12.85 -11.28 27.05
N GLU A 508 11.57 -11.36 26.69
CA GLU A 508 11.12 -11.44 25.31
C GLU A 508 10.36 -10.16 24.96
N PRO A 509 10.79 -9.39 23.95
CA PRO A 509 10.08 -8.18 23.54
C PRO A 509 8.67 -8.52 23.05
N LYS A 510 7.69 -7.66 23.35
CA LYS A 510 6.29 -7.81 22.92
C LYS A 510 5.85 -6.58 22.14
N GLN A 511 5.16 -6.83 21.02
CA GLN A 511 4.67 -5.79 20.14
C GLN A 511 3.16 -5.96 19.92
N PRO A 512 2.34 -5.74 20.98
CA PRO A 512 0.89 -5.69 20.78
C PRO A 512 0.54 -4.55 19.82
N GLN A 513 -0.65 -4.65 19.23
CA GLN A 513 -1.18 -3.58 18.40
C GLN A 513 -1.34 -2.28 19.22
N ASP A 514 -1.02 -1.13 18.61
CA ASP A 514 -1.20 0.18 19.25
C ASP A 514 -2.68 0.40 19.62
N LEU A 515 -2.98 0.68 20.89
CA LEU A 515 -4.37 0.71 21.38
C LEU A 515 -5.18 1.86 20.78
N LEU A 516 -4.60 3.04 20.60
CA LEU A 516 -5.31 4.17 19.98
C LEU A 516 -5.64 3.86 18.52
N ALA A 517 -4.66 3.34 17.76
CA ALA A 517 -4.89 2.89 16.39
C ALA A 517 -5.92 1.77 16.32
N TYR A 518 -5.83 0.78 17.21
CA TYR A 518 -6.80 -0.31 17.28
C TYR A 518 -8.21 0.20 17.55
N TYR A 519 -8.37 1.08 18.54
CA TYR A 519 -9.66 1.69 18.85
C TYR A 519 -10.21 2.45 17.65
N LEU A 520 -9.45 3.39 17.10
CA LEU A 520 -9.91 4.21 15.98
C LEU A 520 -10.23 3.36 14.77
N LEU A 521 -9.46 2.32 14.45
CA LEU A 521 -9.66 1.53 13.24
C LEU A 521 -10.68 0.40 13.41
N ARG A 522 -10.98 -0.06 14.64
CA ARG A 522 -11.77 -1.28 14.86
C ARG A 522 -12.93 -1.17 15.84
N LYS A 523 -12.93 -0.17 16.72
CA LYS A 523 -13.82 -0.16 17.90
C LYS A 523 -14.59 1.13 18.08
N ALA A 524 -14.05 2.25 17.60
CA ALA A 524 -14.76 3.52 17.58
C ALA A 524 -16.08 3.38 16.81
N PRO A 525 -17.13 4.15 17.15
CA PRO A 525 -18.37 4.14 16.38
C PRO A 525 -18.10 4.36 14.89
N GLY A 526 -18.68 3.51 14.04
CA GLY A 526 -18.45 3.56 12.58
C GLY A 526 -17.10 2.99 12.13
N ALA A 527 -16.30 2.40 13.02
CA ALA A 527 -15.01 1.80 12.67
C ALA A 527 -15.16 0.66 11.67
N GLU A 528 -16.24 -0.10 11.73
CA GLU A 528 -16.58 -1.14 10.77
C GLU A 528 -16.68 -0.58 9.34
N LEU A 529 -17.16 0.66 9.19
CA LEU A 529 -17.25 1.38 7.91
C LEU A 529 -16.11 2.39 7.70
N ALA A 530 -15.12 2.50 8.61
CA ALA A 530 -14.14 3.59 8.59
C ALA A 530 -13.42 3.74 7.26
N PHE A 531 -12.98 2.62 6.68
CA PHE A 531 -12.31 2.61 5.40
C PHE A 531 -13.26 3.02 4.26
N LYS A 532 -14.49 2.50 4.25
CA LYS A 532 -15.50 2.88 3.26
C LYS A 532 -15.84 4.37 3.36
N LEU A 533 -16.06 4.90 4.56
CA LEU A 533 -16.38 6.31 4.78
C LEU A 533 -15.23 7.22 4.34
N TRP A 534 -13.99 6.83 4.62
CA TRP A 534 -12.82 7.52 4.10
C TRP A 534 -12.79 7.51 2.57
N LEU A 535 -13.03 6.37 1.91
CA LEU A 535 -13.13 6.28 0.45
C LEU A 535 -14.26 7.14 -0.12
N ASP A 536 -15.44 7.10 0.50
CA ASP A 536 -16.58 7.92 0.09
C ASP A 536 -16.23 9.41 0.16
N HIS A 537 -15.48 9.84 1.19
CA HIS A 537 -14.96 11.21 1.28
C HIS A 537 -14.00 11.55 0.14
N GLN A 538 -13.11 10.63 -0.24
CA GLN A 538 -12.18 10.82 -1.37
C GLN A 538 -12.92 10.83 -2.72
N LEU A 539 -13.99 10.06 -2.85
CA LEU A 539 -14.82 9.95 -4.06
C LEU A 539 -15.82 11.09 -4.22
N ALA A 540 -16.27 11.70 -3.13
CA ALA A 540 -17.32 12.74 -3.14
C ALA A 540 -17.09 13.86 -4.15
N PRO A 541 -15.86 14.39 -4.36
CA PRO A 541 -15.60 15.40 -5.39
C PRO A 541 -15.88 14.94 -6.82
N TYR A 542 -15.86 13.62 -7.07
CA TYR A 542 -15.98 13.00 -8.40
C TYR A 542 -17.35 12.35 -8.63
N ALA A 543 -18.20 12.30 -7.60
CA ALA A 543 -19.55 11.77 -7.70
C ALA A 543 -20.38 12.55 -8.74
N GLY A 544 -21.04 11.84 -9.66
CA GLY A 544 -21.89 12.45 -10.68
C GLY A 544 -21.15 13.07 -11.88
N GLN A 545 -19.83 12.90 -11.97
CA GLN A 545 -19.04 13.31 -13.15
C GLN A 545 -18.93 12.22 -14.24
N ALA A 546 -19.68 11.12 -14.09
CA ALA A 546 -19.64 9.92 -14.95
C ALA A 546 -20.60 9.97 -16.14
#